data_AF-A0A9D9Y4P5-F1
#
_entry.id   AF-A0A9D9Y4P5-F1
#
_cell.length_a   1.000
_cell.length_b   1.000
_cell.length_c   1.000
_cell.angle_alpha   90.00
_cell.angle_beta   90.00
_cell.angle_gamma   90.00
#
_symmetry.space_group_name_H-M   'P 1'
#
loop_
_entity.id
_entity.type
_entity.pdbx_description
1 polymer ?
#
loop_
_entity_poly.entity_id
_entity_poly.type
_entity_poly.pdbx_seq_one_letter_code
_entity_poly.pdbx_strand_id
1 'polypeptide(L)'
;MYKALYISPMIPSYDMEVTGNFFCELLGFEKVFDSGSYAIYEKNHLTIHILPAGQNIGQMEFYLEVDDVNKIWESIRTKIEGLKVRPPFDQPYRMRELHIEIPHTKTLLFIGQSIRG
;
A
#
# COMPACT_ATOMS: atom_id res chain seq x y z
N MET A 1 -27.33 -14.94 8.01
CA MET A 1 -25.99 -14.42 8.42
C MET A 1 -24.99 -14.78 7.34
N TYR A 2 -24.07 -13.87 7.00
CA TYR A 2 -22.99 -14.11 6.04
C TYR A 2 -21.64 -14.24 6.78
N LYS A 3 -20.66 -14.90 6.16
CA LYS A 3 -19.26 -14.93 6.62
C LYS A 3 -18.46 -13.96 5.76
N ALA A 4 -17.93 -12.89 6.36
CA ALA A 4 -16.95 -12.04 5.69
C ALA A 4 -15.64 -12.84 5.48
N LEU A 5 -15.01 -12.66 4.32
CA LEU A 5 -13.78 -13.36 3.96
C LEU A 5 -12.58 -12.42 4.04
N TYR A 6 -12.61 -11.36 3.23
CA TYR A 6 -11.52 -10.40 3.10
C TYR A 6 -12.09 -8.98 2.99
N ILE A 7 -11.28 -8.01 3.40
CA ILE A 7 -11.51 -6.59 3.15
C ILE A 7 -10.30 -6.07 2.37
N SER A 8 -10.56 -5.34 1.29
CA SER A 8 -9.52 -4.91 0.36
C SER A 8 -9.63 -3.40 0.15
N PRO A 9 -8.52 -2.65 0.24
CA PRO A 9 -8.54 -1.23 -0.08
C PRO A 9 -8.81 -1.02 -1.57
N MET A 10 -9.65 -0.03 -1.86
CA MET A 10 -9.91 0.45 -3.21
C MET A 10 -9.27 1.82 -3.36
N ILE A 11 -8.23 1.92 -4.18
CA ILE A 11 -7.34 3.07 -4.30
C ILE A 11 -7.73 3.88 -5.55
N PRO A 12 -8.23 5.12 -5.39
CA PRO A 12 -8.43 6.04 -6.50
C PRO A 12 -7.07 6.54 -7.01
N SER A 13 -6.82 6.39 -8.31
CA SER A 13 -5.60 6.83 -8.96
C SER A 13 -5.87 7.62 -10.23
N TYR A 14 -5.12 8.69 -10.43
CA TYR A 14 -5.11 9.45 -11.69
C TYR A 14 -4.07 8.95 -12.70
N ASP A 15 -3.29 7.92 -12.34
CA ASP A 15 -2.42 7.16 -13.23
C ASP A 15 -2.29 5.72 -12.70
N MET A 16 -3.18 4.86 -13.18
CA MET A 16 -3.32 3.49 -12.65
C MET A 16 -2.09 2.61 -12.92
N GLU A 17 -1.37 2.87 -14.01
CA GLU A 17 -0.19 2.09 -14.39
C GLU A 17 0.95 2.37 -13.40
N VAL A 18 1.24 3.65 -13.14
CA VAL A 18 2.29 4.02 -12.17
C VAL A 18 1.92 3.58 -10.76
N THR A 19 0.66 3.74 -10.34
CA THR A 19 0.20 3.26 -9.03
C THR A 19 0.30 1.73 -8.92
N GLY A 20 -0.01 0.99 -10.00
CA GLY A 20 0.12 -0.47 -10.03
C GLY A 20 1.57 -0.94 -9.91
N ASN A 21 2.46 -0.34 -10.70
CA ASN A 21 3.88 -0.67 -10.70
C ASN A 21 4.53 -0.41 -9.34
N PHE A 22 4.08 0.60 -8.59
CA PHE A 22 4.49 0.82 -7.20
C PHE A 22 4.27 -0.44 -6.33
N PHE A 23 3.11 -1.08 -6.41
CA PHE A 23 2.82 -2.29 -5.62
C PHE A 23 3.62 -3.50 -6.10
N CYS A 24 3.79 -3.65 -7.41
CA CYS A 24 4.59 -4.74 -7.98
C CYS A 24 6.07 -4.63 -7.62
N GLU A 25 6.69 -3.48 -7.87
CA GLU A 25 8.15 -3.32 -7.81
C GLU A 25 8.69 -3.12 -6.38
N LEU A 26 7.89 -2.50 -5.50
CA LEU A 26 8.30 -2.25 -4.11
C LEU A 26 7.85 -3.35 -3.17
N LEU A 27 6.59 -3.79 -3.30
CA LEU A 27 5.97 -4.70 -2.33
C LEU A 27 5.79 -6.12 -2.86
N GLY A 28 6.10 -6.37 -4.14
CA GLY A 28 6.02 -7.69 -4.75
C GLY A 28 4.60 -8.23 -4.78
N PHE A 29 3.62 -7.38 -5.09
CA PHE A 29 2.29 -7.80 -5.50
C PHE A 29 2.33 -8.23 -6.97
N GLU A 30 1.39 -9.09 -7.37
CA GLU A 30 1.22 -9.52 -8.74
C GLU A 30 -0.09 -8.98 -9.30
N LYS A 31 -0.07 -8.49 -10.54
CA LYS A 31 -1.29 -8.06 -11.24
C LYS A 31 -2.09 -9.29 -11.67
N VAL A 32 -3.25 -9.48 -11.05
CA VAL A 32 -4.12 -10.64 -11.33
C VAL A 32 -5.31 -10.30 -12.22
N PHE A 33 -5.65 -9.02 -12.35
CA PHE A 33 -6.70 -8.54 -13.24
C PHE A 33 -6.44 -7.11 -13.70
N ASP A 34 -6.77 -6.79 -14.94
CA ASP A 34 -6.67 -5.46 -15.53
C ASP A 34 -7.66 -5.31 -16.68
N SER A 35 -8.56 -4.33 -16.59
CA SER A 35 -9.50 -3.96 -17.66
C SER A 35 -9.23 -2.56 -18.24
N GLY A 36 -8.14 -1.90 -17.85
CA GLY A 36 -7.83 -0.50 -18.16
C GLY A 36 -8.66 0.52 -17.36
N SER A 37 -9.85 0.14 -16.88
CA SER A 37 -10.70 0.95 -15.99
C SER A 37 -10.79 0.40 -14.57
N TYR A 38 -10.10 -0.71 -14.31
CA TYR A 38 -10.03 -1.37 -13.01
C TYR A 38 -8.88 -2.37 -13.01
N ALA A 39 -8.12 -2.42 -11.92
CA ALA A 39 -7.04 -3.39 -11.77
C ALA A 39 -7.03 -4.00 -10.37
N ILE A 40 -6.63 -5.26 -10.28
CA ILE A 40 -6.49 -6.00 -9.02
C ILE A 40 -5.06 -6.53 -8.94
N TYR A 41 -4.45 -6.29 -7.78
CA TYR A 41 -3.12 -6.76 -7.43
C TYR A 41 -3.23 -7.65 -6.19
N GLU A 42 -2.50 -8.77 -6.16
CA GLU A 42 -2.56 -9.73 -5.07
C GLU A 42 -1.16 -10.05 -4.50
N LYS A 43 -1.09 -10.23 -3.19
CA LYS A 43 0.04 -10.83 -2.49
C LYS A 43 -0.46 -11.64 -1.29
N ASN A 44 -0.11 -12.93 -1.21
CA ASN A 44 -0.48 -13.80 -0.08
C ASN A 44 -2.00 -13.75 0.26
N HIS A 45 -2.86 -13.80 -0.76
CA HIS A 45 -4.33 -13.67 -0.63
C HIS A 45 -4.85 -12.30 -0.18
N LEU A 46 -3.98 -11.31 0.01
CA LEU A 46 -4.37 -9.92 0.23
C LEU A 46 -4.47 -9.23 -1.12
N THR A 47 -5.60 -8.56 -1.38
CA THR A 47 -5.80 -7.84 -2.63
C THR A 47 -5.83 -6.34 -2.43
N ILE A 48 -5.35 -5.62 -3.45
CA ILE A 48 -5.46 -4.18 -3.59
C ILE A 48 -6.13 -3.91 -4.92
N HIS A 49 -7.10 -3.00 -4.91
CA HIS A 49 -7.87 -2.64 -6.08
C HIS A 49 -7.54 -1.21 -6.47
N ILE A 50 -7.32 -0.96 -7.75
CA ILE A 50 -7.04 0.37 -8.29
C ILE A 50 -8.17 0.74 -9.26
N LEU A 51 -8.70 1.95 -9.11
CA LEU A 51 -9.74 2.52 -9.97
C LEU A 51 -9.34 3.92 -10.47
N PRO A 52 -9.80 4.32 -11.67
CA PRO A 52 -9.46 5.61 -12.24
C PRO A 52 -10.16 6.74 -11.47
N ALA A 53 -9.47 7.86 -11.33
CA ALA A 53 -9.99 9.06 -10.73
C ALA A 53 -9.28 10.32 -11.24
N GLY A 54 -9.87 11.49 -11.05
CA GLY A 54 -9.23 12.77 -11.38
C GLY A 54 -8.19 13.21 -10.33
N GLN A 55 -7.47 14.30 -10.57
CA GLN A 55 -6.48 14.83 -9.61
C GLN A 55 -7.13 15.43 -8.34
N ASN A 56 -8.39 15.87 -8.43
CA ASN A 56 -9.17 16.39 -7.29
C ASN A 56 -9.84 15.30 -6.45
N ILE A 57 -9.14 14.19 -6.21
CA ILE A 57 -9.60 13.12 -5.32
C ILE A 57 -9.48 13.51 -3.84
N GLY A 58 -10.30 12.85 -3.01
CA GLY A 58 -10.18 12.88 -1.55
C GLY A 58 -8.99 12.07 -1.04
N GLN A 59 -8.68 12.24 0.24
CA GLN A 59 -7.61 11.48 0.92
C GLN A 59 -8.17 10.18 1.49
N MET A 60 -7.32 9.16 1.55
CA MET A 60 -7.60 7.93 2.29
C MET A 60 -6.30 7.34 2.84
N GLU A 61 -6.43 6.42 3.79
CA GLU A 61 -5.29 5.67 4.34
C GLU A 61 -5.68 4.22 4.53
N PHE A 62 -4.69 3.33 4.47
CA PHE A 62 -4.89 1.93 4.82
C PHE A 62 -3.61 1.33 5.40
N TYR A 63 -3.78 0.22 6.11
CA TYR A 63 -2.73 -0.47 6.84
C TYR A 63 -2.35 -1.78 6.15
N LEU A 64 -1.06 -2.01 5.98
CA LEU A 64 -0.47 -3.29 5.63
C LEU A 64 0.35 -3.79 6.83
N GLU A 65 -0.15 -4.81 7.52
CA GLU A 65 0.62 -5.48 8.56
C GLU A 65 1.67 -6.40 7.92
N VAL A 66 2.90 -6.33 8.42
CA VAL A 66 4.03 -7.16 7.97
C VAL A 66 4.72 -7.81 9.16
N ASP A 67 5.50 -8.85 8.88
CA ASP A 67 6.28 -9.59 9.87
C ASP A 67 7.57 -8.86 10.29
N ASP A 68 8.17 -8.06 9.41
CA ASP A 68 9.38 -7.29 9.68
C ASP A 68 9.44 -5.96 8.90
N VAL A 69 9.15 -4.84 9.59
CA VAL A 69 9.18 -3.50 9.00
C VAL A 69 10.59 -3.06 8.60
N ASN A 70 11.62 -3.45 9.35
CA ASN A 70 12.99 -3.05 9.05
C ASN A 70 13.50 -3.75 7.79
N LYS A 71 13.15 -5.03 7.61
CA LYS A 71 13.48 -5.78 6.39
C LYS A 71 12.80 -5.19 5.16
N ILE A 72 11.52 -4.81 5.27
CA ILE A 72 10.83 -4.08 4.20
C ILE A 72 11.58 -2.78 3.90
N TRP A 73 11.85 -1.96 4.91
CA TRP A 73 12.56 -0.69 4.76
C TRP A 73 13.89 -0.83 4.02
N GLU A 74 14.76 -1.75 4.44
CA GLU A 74 16.05 -1.97 3.79
C GLU A 74 15.90 -2.38 2.32
N SER A 75 14.83 -3.10 1.97
CA SER A 75 14.58 -3.54 0.60
C SER A 75 14.02 -2.45 -0.33
N ILE A 76 13.36 -1.43 0.22
CA ILE A 76 12.66 -0.40 -0.59
C ILE A 76 13.27 1.00 -0.50
N ARG A 77 14.08 1.32 0.52
CA ARG A 77 14.48 2.71 0.84
C ARG A 77 15.16 3.47 -0.31
N THR A 78 15.93 2.79 -1.16
CA THR A 78 16.58 3.40 -2.32
C THR A 78 15.64 3.54 -3.52
N LYS A 79 14.59 2.70 -3.59
CA LYS A 79 13.60 2.71 -4.68
C LYS A 79 12.51 3.77 -4.49
N ILE A 80 12.36 4.28 -3.28
CA ILE A 80 11.37 5.29 -2.90
C ILE A 80 11.98 6.69 -2.74
N GLU A 81 13.22 6.89 -3.21
CA GLU A 81 13.84 8.21 -3.26
C GLU A 81 12.98 9.16 -4.11
N GLY A 82 12.64 10.33 -3.55
CA GLY A 82 11.76 11.30 -4.19
C GLY A 82 10.27 11.16 -3.84
N LEU A 83 9.86 10.08 -3.19
CA LEU A 83 8.51 9.96 -2.63
C LEU A 83 8.43 10.64 -1.25
N LYS A 84 7.21 11.02 -0.84
CA LYS A 84 6.96 11.46 0.54
C LYS A 84 6.85 10.25 1.43
N VAL A 85 7.84 10.08 2.30
CA VAL A 85 8.01 8.90 3.12
C VAL A 85 8.36 9.31 4.54
N ARG A 86 7.79 8.61 5.51
CA ARG A 86 8.23 8.63 6.91
C ARG A 86 8.98 7.32 7.20
N PRO A 87 10.28 7.36 7.57
CA PRO A 87 11.06 6.16 7.85
C PRO A 87 10.53 5.43 9.10
N PRO A 88 10.91 4.15 9.31
CA PRO A 88 10.46 3.34 10.45
C PRO A 88 10.59 4.03 11.81
N PHE A 89 9.49 4.07 12.57
CA PHE A 89 9.42 4.66 13.91
C PHE A 89 8.43 3.90 14.80
N ASP A 90 8.59 4.05 16.12
CA ASP A 90 7.73 3.36 17.08
C ASP A 90 6.57 4.27 17.51
N GLN A 91 5.38 3.69 17.53
CA GLN A 91 4.13 4.33 17.93
C GLN A 91 3.83 4.06 19.41
N PRO A 92 3.12 4.98 20.11
CA PRO A 92 2.76 4.79 21.52
C PRO A 92 1.85 3.57 21.76
N TYR A 93 1.19 3.07 20.73
CA TYR A 93 0.34 1.87 20.75
C TYR A 93 1.09 0.58 20.35
N ARG A 94 2.42 0.53 20.53
CA ARG A 94 3.28 -0.66 20.35
C ARG A 94 3.32 -1.23 18.92
N MET A 95 3.27 -0.35 17.93
CA MET A 95 3.54 -0.70 16.53
C MET A 95 4.81 -0.01 16.09
N ARG A 96 5.63 -0.70 15.31
CA ARG A 96 6.70 -0.10 14.52
C ARG A 96 6.17 0.11 13.11
N GLU A 97 6.31 1.30 12.56
CA GLU A 97 5.65 1.68 11.30
C GLU A 97 6.53 2.53 10.42
N LEU A 98 6.34 2.42 9.10
CA LEU A 98 6.77 3.40 8.11
C LEU A 98 5.56 3.83 7.28
N HIS A 99 5.59 5.06 6.76
CA HIS A 99 4.46 5.61 5.98
C HIS A 99 4.92 6.06 4.60
N ILE A 100 4.13 5.80 3.56
CA ILE A 100 4.44 6.17 2.17
C ILE A 100 3.19 6.77 1.50
N GLU A 101 3.31 7.97 0.93
CA GLU A 101 2.29 8.49 0.01
C GLU A 101 2.39 7.75 -1.32
N ILE A 102 1.33 7.04 -1.71
CA ILE A 102 1.33 6.24 -2.93
C ILE A 102 1.31 7.16 -4.15
N PRO A 103 2.23 6.99 -5.13
CA PRO A 103 2.31 7.81 -6.32
C PRO A 103 0.98 7.84 -7.09
N HIS A 104 0.66 9.02 -7.62
CA HIS A 104 -0.53 9.25 -8.44
C HIS A 104 -1.87 9.02 -7.72
N THR A 105 -1.86 9.17 -6.39
CA THR A 105 -3.03 9.08 -5.53
C THR A 105 -2.98 10.17 -4.46
N LYS A 106 -3.97 10.18 -3.56
CA LYS A 106 -3.88 10.84 -2.25
C LYS A 106 -4.00 9.83 -1.11
N THR A 107 -3.47 8.63 -1.35
CA THR A 107 -3.55 7.50 -0.43
C THR A 107 -2.27 7.37 0.36
N LEU A 108 -2.42 7.31 1.69
CA LEU A 108 -1.32 7.08 2.61
C LEU A 108 -1.29 5.60 3.02
N LEU A 109 -0.18 4.92 2.73
CA LEU A 109 0.05 3.53 3.13
C LEU A 109 0.84 3.49 4.44
N PHE A 110 0.28 2.86 5.46
CA PHE A 110 1.00 2.47 6.66
C PHE A 110 1.49 1.04 6.50
N ILE A 111 2.79 0.81 6.67
CA ILE A 111 3.36 -0.54 6.75
C ILE A 111 3.85 -0.72 8.17
N GLY A 112 3.32 -1.70 8.88
CA GLY A 112 3.60 -1.83 10.31
C GLY A 112 3.65 -3.25 10.84
N GLN A 113 4.28 -3.37 12.00
CA GLN A 113 4.53 -4.63 12.71
C GLN A 113 4.31 -4.39 14.20
N SER A 114 3.68 -5.37 14.86
CA SER A 114 3.53 -5.33 16.31
C SER A 114 4.88 -5.48 17.01
N ILE A 115 5.19 -4.53 17.90
CA ILE A 115 6.32 -4.61 18.83
C ILE A 115 5.83 -5.50 19.98
N ARG A 116 5.98 -6.81 19.81
CA ARG A 116 5.77 -7.75 20.92
C ARG A 116 6.87 -7.51 21.95
N GLY A 117 6.47 -7.21 23.18
CA GLY A 117 7.36 -7.21 24.35
C GLY A 117 7.74 -8.63 24.78
#